data_AF-A0A411HGK8-F1
#
_entry.id   AF-A0A411HGK8-F1
#
_cell.length_a   1.000
_cell.length_b   1.000
_cell.length_c   1.000
_cell.angle_alpha   90.00
_cell.angle_beta   90.00
_cell.angle_gamma   90.00
#
_symmetry.space_group_name_H-M   'P 1'
#
loop_
_entity.id
_entity.type
_entity.pdbx_description
1 polymer ?
#
loop_
_entity_poly.entity_id
_entity_poly.type
_entity_poly.pdbx_seq_one_letter_code
_entity_poly.pdbx_strand_id
1 'polypeptide(L)' 'MIVHIHDIFLPHDYPRDWVFVNNRSWNEQYLLRALLMHSTAFKVRFGCSYAHWRFPDRVRDALSNGHSYAGGSFWMQRI' A
#
# COMPACT_ATOMS: atom_id res chain seq x y z
N MET A 1 -6.95 -3.88 17.27
CA MET A 1 -6.58 -2.51 16.85
C MET A 1 -6.30 -2.50 15.35
N ILE A 2 -6.88 -1.57 14.59
CA ILE A 2 -6.57 -1.36 13.17
C ILE A 2 -5.44 -0.33 13.05
N VAL A 3 -4.47 -0.60 12.20
CA VAL A 3 -3.32 0.25 11.92
C VAL A 3 -3.36 0.67 10.45
N HIS A 4 -3.30 1.97 10.21
CA HIS A 4 -3.19 2.57 8.90
C HIS A 4 -1.77 3.13 8.71
N ILE A 5 -1.16 2.84 7.56
CA ILE A 5 0.13 3.39 7.18
C ILE A 5 -0.01 4.03 5.80
N HIS A 6 0.36 5.30 5.72
CA HIS A 6 0.36 6.09 4.50
C HIS A 6 1.60 5.76 3.65
N ASP A 7 1.53 6.07 2.35
CA ASP A 7 2.65 5.98 1.41
C ASP A 7 3.26 4.59 1.27
N ILE A 8 2.40 3.56 1.27
CA ILE A 8 2.77 2.16 1.04
C ILE A 8 2.22 1.67 -0.29
N PHE A 9 3.08 1.10 -1.12
CA PHE A 9 2.77 0.63 -2.47
C PHE A 9 2.90 -0.89 -2.64
N LEU A 10 3.13 -1.61 -1.54
CA LEU A 10 3.25 -3.07 -1.51
C LEU A 10 2.13 -3.77 -2.32
N PRO A 11 2.47 -4.85 -3.06
CA PRO A 11 3.79 -5.50 -3.13
C PRO A 11 4.79 -4.82 -4.10
N HIS A 12 4.41 -3.71 -4.74
CA HIS A 12 5.25 -2.99 -5.71
C HIS A 12 6.14 -1.95 -5.02
N ASP A 13 7.19 -1.51 -5.70
CA ASP A 13 8.05 -0.41 -5.23
C ASP A 13 7.40 0.97 -5.37
N TYR A 14 8.03 1.97 -4.75
CA TYR A 14 7.66 3.38 -4.88
C TYR A 14 7.63 3.80 -6.37
N PRO A 15 6.74 4.75 -6.73
CA PRO A 15 6.73 5.33 -8.08
C PRO A 15 8.13 5.83 -8.48
N ARG A 16 8.58 5.50 -9.69
CA ARG A 16 9.93 5.85 -10.17
C ARG A 16 10.23 7.35 -10.05
N ASP A 17 9.26 8.20 -10.39
CA ASP A 17 9.43 9.65 -10.29
C ASP A 17 9.70 10.11 -8.86
N TRP A 18 9.09 9.46 -7.86
CA TRP A 18 9.36 9.79 -6.46
C TRP A 18 10.80 9.47 -6.08
N VAL A 19 11.32 8.34 -6.55
CA VAL A 19 12.68 7.89 -6.25
C VAL A 19 13.71 8.74 -7.01
N PHE A 20 13.55 8.90 -8.32
CA PHE A 20 14.59 9.49 -9.17
C PHE A 20 14.46 10.99 -9.40
N VAL A 21 13.23 11.52 -9.48
CA VAL A 21 12.99 12.94 -9.76
C VAL A 21 12.83 13.74 -8.48
N ASN A 22 12.03 13.22 -7.53
CA ASN A 22 11.80 13.89 -6.25
C ASN A 22 12.84 13.52 -5.18
N ASN A 23 13.75 12.58 -5.48
CA ASN A 23 14.79 12.10 -4.58
C ASN A 23 14.25 11.69 -3.19
N ARG A 24 13.08 11.04 -3.17
CA ARG A 24 12.45 10.55 -1.94
C ARG A 24 13.00 9.18 -1.61
N SER A 25 14.00 9.15 -0.72
CA SER A 25 14.62 7.94 -0.20
C SER A 25 13.88 7.38 1.02
N TRP A 26 12.57 7.20 0.86
CA TRP A 26 11.68 6.68 1.89
C TRP A 26 11.93 5.19 2.13
N ASN A 27 11.86 4.78 3.40
CA ASN A 27 12.21 3.43 3.85
C ASN A 27 11.04 2.71 4.55
N GLU A 28 9.92 3.40 4.74
CA GLU A 28 8.74 2.99 5.51
C GLU A 28 8.18 1.66 4.99
N GLN A 29 8.04 1.55 3.66
CA GLN A 29 7.57 0.33 3.01
C GLN A 29 8.49 -0.87 3.25
N TYR A 30 9.80 -0.68 3.15
CA TYR A 30 10.74 -1.79 3.29
C TYR A 30 10.79 -2.28 4.74
N LEU A 31 10.72 -1.36 5.70
CA LEU A 31 10.62 -1.71 7.12
C LEU A 31 9.31 -2.46 7.43
N LEU A 32 8.19 -1.99 6.88
CA LEU A 32 6.90 -2.68 7.00
C LEU A 32 6.97 -4.10 6.42
N ARG A 33 7.56 -4.27 5.24
CA ARG A 33 7.73 -5.60 4.63
C ARG A 33 8.55 -6.52 5.52
N ALA A 34 9.67 -6.04 6.06
CA ALA A 34 10.51 -6.82 6.97
C ALA A 34 9.75 -7.22 8.26
N LEU A 35 8.97 -6.30 8.84
CA LEU A 35 8.10 -6.58 9.99
C LEU A 35 7.09 -7.69 9.67
N LEU A 36 6.40 -7.59 8.53
CA LEU A 36 5.37 -8.55 8.14
C LEU A 36 5.92 -9.95 7.81
N MET A 37 7.16 -10.05 7.34
CA MET A 37 7.79 -11.35 7.00
C MET A 37 7.99 -12.27 8.21
N HIS A 38 8.21 -11.70 9.40
CA HIS A 38 8.56 -12.47 10.60
C HIS A 38 7.62 -12.24 11.78
N SER A 39 6.62 -11.38 11.64
CA SER A 39 5.66 -11.12 12.70
C SER A 39 4.39 -11.96 12.55
N THR A 40 4.02 -12.65 13.63
CA THR A 40 2.68 -13.25 13.80
C THR A 40 1.72 -12.33 14.57
N ALA A 41 2.17 -11.13 14.96
CA ALA A 41 1.37 -10.18 15.73
C ALA A 41 0.43 -9.33 14.85
N PHE A 42 0.57 -9.40 13.53
CA PHE A 42 -0.20 -8.58 12.60
C PHE A 42 -0.82 -9.42 11.48
N LYS A 43 -2.07 -9.12 11.16
CA LYS A 43 -2.80 -9.66 10.01
C LYS A 43 -2.99 -8.58 8.97
N VAL A 44 -2.51 -8.82 7.75
CA VAL A 44 -2.75 -7.93 6.60
C VAL A 44 -4.25 -7.89 6.30
N ARG A 45 -4.81 -6.69 6.16
CA ARG A 45 -6.23 -6.48 5.85
C ARG A 45 -6.45 -5.93 4.45
N PHE A 46 -5.70 -4.90 4.06
CA PHE A 46 -5.89 -4.25 2.77
C PHE A 46 -4.65 -3.46 2.33
N GLY A 47 -4.37 -3.43 1.04
CA GLY A 47 -3.37 -2.56 0.44
C GLY A 47 -3.95 -1.90 -0.80
N CYS A 48 -3.96 -0.57 -0.85
CA CYS A 48 -4.62 0.18 -1.92
C CYS A 48 -3.96 -0.05 -3.28
N SER A 49 -2.63 0.06 -3.34
CA SER A 49 -1.82 -0.22 -4.54
C SER A 49 -2.08 -1.64 -5.06
N TYR A 50 -2.05 -2.63 -4.17
CA TYR A 50 -2.38 -4.02 -4.52
C TYR A 50 -3.80 -4.17 -5.08
N ALA A 51 -4.79 -3.58 -4.41
CA ALA A 51 -6.19 -3.68 -4.82
C ALA A 51 -6.43 -3.08 -6.21
N HIS A 52 -5.87 -1.90 -6.47
CA HIS A 52 -5.96 -1.25 -7.77
C HIS A 52 -5.28 -2.06 -8.87
N TRP A 53 -4.08 -2.56 -8.62
CA TRP A 53 -3.34 -3.34 -9.61
C TRP A 53 -4.01 -4.70 -9.90
N ARG A 54 -4.49 -5.39 -8.86
CA ARG A 54 -5.04 -6.74 -8.99
C ARG A 54 -6.51 -6.77 -9.41
N PHE A 55 -7.27 -5.74 -9.04
CA PHE A 55 -8.72 -5.64 -9.23
C PHE A 55 -9.16 -4.24 -9.72
N PRO A 56 -8.60 -3.75 -10.84
CA PRO A 56 -8.81 -2.37 -11.28
C PRO A 56 -10.27 -2.02 -11.53
N ASP A 57 -11.07 -2.95 -12.08
CA ASP A 57 -12.50 -2.74 -12.30
C ASP A 57 -13.28 -2.60 -10.99
N ARG A 58 -12.99 -3.46 -10.01
CA ARG A 58 -13.65 -3.38 -8.69
C ARG A 58 -13.29 -2.10 -7.95
N VAL A 59 -12.04 -1.65 -8.06
CA VAL A 59 -11.62 -0.37 -7.48
C VAL A 59 -12.33 0.79 -8.17
N ARG A 60 -12.40 0.78 -9.50
CA ARG A 60 -13.13 1.80 -10.26
C ARG A 60 -14.61 1.84 -9.87
N ASP A 61 -15.27 0.69 -9.75
CA ASP A 61 -16.68 0.59 -9.41
C ASP A 61 -16.95 1.00 -7.95
N ALA A 62 -16.00 0.73 -7.05
CA ALA A 62 -16.08 1.12 -5.64
C ALA A 62 -15.77 2.61 -5.40
N LEU A 63 -15.00 3.25 -6.28
CA LEU A 63 -14.69 4.68 -6.20
C LEU A 63 -15.75 5.45 -7.00
N SER A 64 -16.51 6.30 -6.30
CA SER A 64 -17.73 6.97 -6.77
C SER A 64 -17.62 7.85 -8.04
N ASN A 65 -16.42 7.99 -8.61
CA ASN A 65 -16.12 9.02 -9.61
C ASN A 65 -15.59 8.45 -10.94
N GLY A 66 -15.54 7.13 -11.12
CA GLY A 66 -14.99 6.51 -12.35
C GLY A 66 -13.47 6.67 -12.52
N HIS A 67 -12.80 7.37 -11.60
CA HIS A 67 -11.35 7.47 -11.53
C HIS A 67 -10.77 6.32 -10.72
N SER A 68 -9.94 5.51 -11.37
CA SER A 68 -9.19 4.46 -10.69
C SER A 68 -7.89 5.06 -10.15
N TYR A 69 -7.86 5.39 -8.87
CA TYR A 69 -6.64 5.80 -8.18
C TYR A 69 -6.03 4.63 -7.43
N ALA A 70 -4.75 4.34 -7.70
CA ALA A 70 -4.01 3.32 -6.96
C ALA A 70 -3.89 3.65 -5.47
N GLY A 71 -3.69 4.93 -5.17
CA GLY A 71 -3.36 5.40 -3.83
C GLY A 71 -2.06 4.82 -3.30
N GLY A 72 -1.67 5.27 -2.11
CA GLY A 72 -0.53 4.74 -1.36
C GLY A 72 -0.94 4.58 0.08
N SER A 73 -1.52 3.44 0.44
CA SER A 73 -1.77 3.10 1.83
C SER A 73 -1.96 1.62 2.08
N PHE A 74 -1.74 1.25 3.33
CA PHE A 74 -1.76 -0.11 3.81
C PHE A 74 -2.46 -0.20 5.17
N TRP A 75 -3.26 -1.25 5.31
CA TRP A 75 -4.06 -1.52 6.48
C TRP A 75 -3.74 -2.91 7.02
N MET A 76 -3.41 -2.95 8.30
CA MET A 76 -3.22 -4.19 9.05
C MET A 76 -3.95 -4.14 10.38
N GLN A 77 -4.17 -5.32 10.96
CA GLN A 77 -4.77 -5.46 12.26
C GLN A 77 -3.78 -6.14 13.19
N ARG A 78 -3.57 -5.57 14.39
CA ARG A 78 -2.88 -6.26 15.46
C ARG A 78 -3.77 -7.39 16.00
N ILE A 79 -3.19 -8.60 16.05
CA ILE A 79 -3.79 -9.81 16.66
C ILE A 79 -3.74 -9.68 18.18
#